data_AF-A0A2N0QPK8-F1
#
_entry.id   AF-A0A2N0QPK8-F1
#
_cell.length_a   1.000
_cell.length_b   1.000
_cell.length_c   1.000
_cell.angle_alpha   90.00
_cell.angle_beta   90.00
_cell.angle_gamma   90.00
#
_symmetry.space_group_name_H-M   'P 1'
#
loop_
_entity.id
_entity.type
_entity.pdbx_description
1 polymer ?
#
loop_
_entity_poly.entity_id
_entity_poly.type
_entity_poly.pdbx_seq_one_letter_code
_entity_poly.pdbx_strand_id
1 'polypeptide(L)'
;MTSGDPSLEVVQVERYKNSPNHTHSLSEVDRLKWPKVIRSLVEIEVAKNYPPPAITSAVKEYATLELDLGYLVKNFCISQRSTKGTVFVHPEQLKKLERHGWLTFIDSTHKTNRYDWRLFTLYVRDTFRCWNVGAHFFINNENANTVAEALTIIRNKYCYWSSRYILADHSNIEAKSIKKTFSGIDAGEQECQVLLCVVHVMRMWMQKINEKKT
;
A
#
# COMPACT_ATOMS: atom_id res chain seq x y z
N MET A 1 13.79 36.70 14.00
CA MET A 1 13.30 35.31 14.18
C MET A 1 12.52 34.95 12.94
N THR A 2 13.16 34.26 11.99
CA THR A 2 12.52 33.84 10.74
C THR A 2 11.80 32.53 11.00
N SER A 3 10.47 32.56 10.92
CA SER A 3 9.60 31.41 10.81
C SER A 3 9.88 30.71 9.48
N GLY A 4 10.69 29.66 9.50
CA GLY A 4 10.89 28.80 8.33
C GLY A 4 9.65 27.95 8.10
N ASP A 5 9.17 27.92 6.85
CA ASP A 5 8.10 27.03 6.41
C ASP A 5 8.56 25.56 6.61
N PRO A 6 7.85 24.74 7.41
CA PRO A 6 8.19 23.33 7.65
C PRO A 6 8.27 22.49 6.37
N SER A 7 7.68 22.96 5.26
CA SER A 7 7.69 22.29 3.96
C SER A 7 9.09 22.18 3.32
N LEU A 8 10.05 22.99 3.78
CA LEU A 8 11.43 23.09 3.29
C LEU A 8 12.44 22.28 4.10
N GLU A 9 12.02 21.62 5.18
CA GLU A 9 12.93 20.75 5.93
C GLU A 9 13.32 19.54 5.10
N VAL A 10 14.63 19.41 4.86
CA VAL A 10 15.25 18.34 4.09
C VAL A 10 15.91 17.35 5.05
N VAL A 11 15.53 16.08 4.95
CA VAL A 11 16.19 15.01 5.71
C VAL A 11 17.46 14.62 4.99
N GLN A 12 18.62 14.91 5.60
CA GLN A 12 19.90 14.39 5.15
C GLN A 12 20.21 13.07 5.86
N VAL A 13 20.36 12.01 5.08
CA VAL A 13 20.88 10.72 5.55
C VAL A 13 22.38 10.70 5.29
N GLU A 14 23.19 10.36 6.30
CA GLU A 14 24.64 10.22 6.16
C GLU A 14 24.99 9.22 5.04
N ARG A 15 25.88 9.66 4.14
CA ARG A 15 26.20 8.93 2.91
C ARG A 15 27.31 7.92 3.10
N TYR A 16 27.19 6.79 2.41
CA TYR A 16 28.34 5.95 2.09
C TYR A 16 29.08 6.54 0.88
N LYS A 17 30.43 6.46 0.86
CA LYS A 17 31.26 7.10 -0.19
C LYS A 17 30.74 6.72 -1.59
N ASN A 18 30.50 7.72 -2.43
CA ASN A 18 30.07 7.62 -3.84
C ASN A 18 28.61 7.19 -4.11
N SER A 19 27.70 7.20 -3.12
CA SER A 19 26.28 6.97 -3.40
C SER A 19 25.61 8.17 -4.10
N PRO A 20 24.61 7.96 -4.99
CA PRO A 20 23.90 9.05 -5.64
C PRO A 20 23.17 9.95 -4.62
N ASN A 21 22.96 11.22 -4.99
CA ASN A 21 22.29 12.18 -4.14
C ASN A 21 20.76 11.97 -4.15
N HIS A 22 20.24 11.22 -3.17
CA HIS A 22 18.80 11.04 -2.95
C HIS A 22 18.29 11.96 -1.84
N THR A 23 18.43 13.28 -2.03
CA THR A 23 17.80 14.26 -1.13
C THR A 23 16.35 14.43 -1.57
N HIS A 24 15.41 14.13 -0.69
CA HIS A 24 13.99 14.38 -0.90
C HIS A 24 13.52 15.38 0.16
N SER A 25 12.64 16.31 -0.20
CA SER A 25 12.00 17.15 0.81
C SER A 25 11.09 16.29 1.70
N LEU A 26 10.86 16.71 2.95
CA LEU A 26 9.88 16.03 3.81
C LEU A 26 8.48 15.99 3.16
N SER A 27 8.11 17.04 2.43
CA SER A 27 6.87 17.09 1.66
C SER A 27 6.81 16.03 0.55
N GLU A 28 7.91 15.77 -0.18
CA GLU A 28 7.98 14.71 -1.18
C GLU A 28 7.94 13.31 -0.53
N VAL A 29 8.60 13.14 0.61
CA VAL A 29 8.60 11.88 1.37
C VAL A 29 7.21 11.56 1.90
N ASP A 30 6.50 12.53 2.49
CA ASP A 30 5.13 12.34 2.93
C ASP A 30 4.19 12.14 1.72
N ARG A 31 4.41 12.83 0.59
CA ARG A 31 3.62 12.56 -0.63
C ARG A 31 3.83 11.16 -1.20
N LEU A 32 5.07 10.64 -1.19
CA LEU A 32 5.45 9.43 -1.94
C LEU A 32 5.63 8.17 -1.09
N LYS A 33 6.08 8.28 0.16
CA LYS A 33 6.37 7.13 1.02
C LYS A 33 5.32 6.94 2.11
N TRP A 34 4.71 8.01 2.59
CA TRP A 34 3.79 7.97 3.73
C TRP A 34 2.64 8.94 3.45
N PRO A 35 1.65 8.59 2.60
CA PRO A 35 0.56 9.50 2.30
C PRO A 35 -0.39 9.59 3.49
N LYS A 36 0.10 10.17 4.58
CA LYS A 36 -0.64 10.65 5.74
C LYS A 36 -1.81 11.50 5.25
N VAL A 37 -1.60 12.27 4.18
CA VAL A 37 -2.65 13.04 3.51
C VAL A 37 -3.78 12.14 3.01
N ILE A 38 -3.51 11.07 2.26
CA ILE A 38 -4.57 10.13 1.82
C ILE A 38 -5.23 9.45 3.01
N ARG A 39 -4.46 9.04 4.01
CA ARG A 39 -5.01 8.43 5.22
C ARG A 39 -5.94 9.40 5.98
N SER A 40 -5.48 10.62 6.23
CA SER A 40 -6.25 11.67 6.91
C SER A 40 -7.48 12.07 6.10
N LEU A 41 -7.40 12.14 4.78
CA LEU A 41 -8.55 12.40 3.91
C LEU A 41 -9.58 11.28 4.00
N VAL A 42 -9.14 10.01 3.96
CA VAL A 42 -10.04 8.88 4.17
C VAL A 42 -10.70 8.99 5.55
N GLU A 43 -9.94 9.28 6.61
CA GLU A 43 -10.48 9.45 7.97
C GLU A 43 -11.52 10.60 8.05
N ILE A 44 -11.25 11.75 7.41
CA ILE A 44 -12.16 12.92 7.35
C ILE A 44 -13.44 12.59 6.58
N GLU A 45 -13.32 12.03 5.37
CA GLU A 45 -14.48 11.72 4.52
C GLU A 45 -15.35 10.61 5.13
N VAL A 46 -14.74 9.68 5.85
CA VAL A 46 -15.46 8.68 6.64
C VAL A 46 -16.27 9.33 7.77
N ALA A 47 -15.72 10.32 8.47
CA ALA A 47 -16.39 11.01 9.57
C ALA A 47 -17.66 11.77 9.13
N LYS A 48 -17.76 12.13 7.85
CA LYS A 48 -18.94 12.76 7.23
C LYS A 48 -20.10 11.78 6.97
N ASN A 49 -19.92 10.52 7.35
CA ASN A 49 -20.90 9.46 7.17
C ASN A 49 -21.24 9.10 5.72
N TYR A 50 -20.39 9.47 4.76
CA TYR A 50 -20.64 9.23 3.35
C TYR A 50 -20.58 7.77 2.95
N PRO A 51 -21.43 7.35 1.99
CA PRO A 51 -21.34 6.00 1.46
C PRO A 51 -19.96 5.82 0.83
N PRO A 52 -19.34 4.63 0.92
CA PRO A 52 -17.97 4.47 0.50
C PRO A 52 -17.64 4.81 -0.96
N PRO A 53 -18.53 4.64 -1.95
CA PRO A 53 -18.31 5.20 -3.28
C PRO A 53 -18.08 6.73 -3.27
N ALA A 54 -18.81 7.47 -2.44
CA ALA A 54 -18.64 8.91 -2.27
C ALA A 54 -17.32 9.25 -1.58
N ILE A 55 -16.91 8.47 -0.57
CA ILE A 55 -15.58 8.60 0.05
C ILE A 55 -14.48 8.41 -1.00
N THR A 56 -14.57 7.34 -1.80
CA THR A 56 -13.57 7.07 -2.83
C THR A 56 -13.55 8.13 -3.93
N SER A 57 -14.71 8.71 -4.26
CA SER A 57 -14.80 9.83 -5.19
C SER A 57 -14.19 11.10 -4.61
N ALA A 58 -14.48 11.45 -3.34
CA ALA A 58 -13.92 12.62 -2.68
C ALA A 58 -12.40 12.52 -2.50
N VAL A 59 -11.90 11.36 -2.06
CA VAL A 59 -10.46 11.11 -1.95
C VAL A 59 -9.78 11.19 -3.32
N LYS A 60 -10.42 10.64 -4.36
CA LYS A 60 -9.92 10.74 -5.73
C LYS A 60 -9.86 12.19 -6.18
N GLU A 61 -10.96 12.91 -6.04
CA GLU A 61 -11.11 14.31 -6.44
C GLU A 61 -10.05 15.17 -5.76
N TYR A 62 -9.91 15.06 -4.43
CA TYR A 62 -8.92 15.79 -3.65
C TYR A 62 -7.47 15.46 -4.05
N ALA A 63 -7.16 14.17 -4.24
CA ALA A 63 -5.83 13.74 -4.66
C ALA A 63 -5.46 14.24 -6.07
N THR A 64 -6.43 14.37 -6.97
CA THR A 64 -6.20 14.79 -8.36
C THR A 64 -6.32 16.30 -8.59
N LEU A 65 -7.28 16.97 -7.96
CA LEU A 65 -7.63 18.36 -8.25
C LEU A 65 -7.02 19.35 -7.25
N GLU A 66 -7.04 19.03 -5.95
CA GLU A 66 -6.56 19.97 -4.93
C GLU A 66 -5.06 19.82 -4.64
N LEU A 67 -4.54 18.60 -4.69
CA LEU A 67 -3.15 18.34 -4.30
C LEU A 67 -2.20 18.08 -5.48
N ASP A 68 -2.73 18.03 -6.71
CA ASP A 68 -2.01 17.64 -7.95
C ASP A 68 -1.00 16.51 -7.71
N LEU A 69 -1.45 15.47 -6.99
CA LEU A 69 -0.54 14.39 -6.60
C LEU A 69 -0.31 13.42 -7.76
N GLY A 70 -0.91 13.61 -8.94
CA GLY A 70 -0.71 12.72 -10.09
C GLY A 70 -1.12 11.26 -9.86
N TYR A 71 -1.93 10.95 -8.83
CA TYR A 71 -2.37 9.58 -8.57
C TYR A 71 -3.38 9.12 -9.62
N LEU A 72 -3.15 7.92 -10.14
CA LEU A 72 -4.13 7.17 -10.92
C LEU A 72 -5.04 6.42 -9.95
N VAL A 73 -6.35 6.60 -10.10
CA VAL A 73 -7.35 5.99 -9.23
C VAL A 73 -8.33 5.14 -10.03
N LYS A 74 -8.48 3.87 -9.65
CA LYS A 74 -9.42 2.93 -10.25
C LYS A 74 -10.32 2.27 -9.22
N ASN A 75 -11.62 2.46 -9.41
CA ASN A 75 -12.66 1.71 -8.71
C ASN A 75 -12.92 0.38 -9.42
N PHE A 76 -13.17 -0.67 -8.64
CA PHE A 76 -13.58 -1.98 -9.12
C PHE A 76 -14.68 -2.60 -8.24
N CYS A 77 -15.44 -3.52 -8.82
CA CYS A 77 -16.52 -4.24 -8.15
C CYS A 77 -16.50 -5.69 -8.61
N ILE A 78 -16.64 -6.63 -7.69
CA ILE A 78 -16.77 -8.06 -7.98
C ILE A 78 -18.24 -8.45 -7.79
N SER A 79 -18.96 -8.55 -8.90
CA SER A 79 -20.42 -8.70 -8.94
C SER A 79 -20.95 -9.90 -8.16
N GLN A 80 -20.19 -11.00 -8.10
CA GLN A 80 -20.61 -12.21 -7.39
C GLN A 80 -20.65 -12.08 -5.85
N ARG A 81 -20.02 -11.05 -5.27
CA ARG A 81 -19.88 -10.92 -3.80
C ARG A 81 -20.19 -9.53 -3.26
N SER A 82 -20.69 -8.61 -4.10
CA SER A 82 -20.94 -7.20 -3.75
C SER A 82 -19.73 -6.50 -3.11
N THR A 83 -18.52 -6.99 -3.37
CA THR A 83 -17.29 -6.40 -2.83
C THR A 83 -16.75 -5.36 -3.78
N LYS A 84 -16.33 -4.24 -3.22
CA LYS A 84 -15.86 -3.06 -3.92
C LYS A 84 -14.50 -2.66 -3.37
N GLY A 85 -13.69 -2.07 -4.23
CA GLY A 85 -12.43 -1.49 -3.82
C GLY A 85 -11.97 -0.40 -4.76
N THR A 86 -10.95 0.30 -4.32
CA THR A 86 -10.30 1.38 -5.03
C THR A 86 -8.81 1.22 -4.95
N VAL A 87 -8.15 1.24 -6.11
CA VAL A 87 -6.70 1.23 -6.23
C VAL A 87 -6.23 2.67 -6.43
N PHE A 88 -5.20 3.07 -5.68
CA PHE A 88 -4.54 4.37 -5.77
C PHE A 88 -3.05 4.13 -6.06
N VAL A 89 -2.57 4.61 -7.20
CA VAL A 89 -1.17 4.43 -7.60
C VAL A 89 -0.58 5.72 -8.14
N HIS A 90 0.61 6.08 -7.69
CA HIS A 90 1.37 7.18 -8.25
C HIS A 90 2.35 6.66 -9.31
N PRO A 91 2.51 7.29 -10.49
CA PRO A 91 3.42 6.83 -11.53
C PRO A 91 4.86 6.58 -11.05
N GLU A 92 5.43 7.47 -10.22
CA GLU A 92 6.75 7.25 -9.61
C GLU A 92 6.81 6.06 -8.63
N GLN A 93 5.72 5.75 -7.93
CA GLN A 93 5.64 4.56 -7.08
C GLN A 93 5.58 3.29 -7.93
N LEU A 94 4.84 3.31 -9.05
CA LEU A 94 4.78 2.21 -10.01
C LEU A 94 6.16 1.91 -10.59
N LYS A 95 6.95 2.92 -10.98
CA LYS A 95 8.33 2.73 -11.45
C LYS A 95 9.19 2.00 -10.40
N LYS A 96 9.00 2.28 -9.11
CA LYS A 96 9.71 1.57 -8.03
C LYS A 96 9.20 0.14 -7.88
N LEU A 97 7.89 -0.07 -7.99
CA LEU A 97 7.29 -1.40 -7.95
C LEU A 97 7.77 -2.29 -9.10
N GLU A 98 7.89 -1.76 -10.32
CA GLU A 98 8.44 -2.49 -11.47
C GLU A 98 9.91 -2.84 -11.28
N ARG A 99 10.72 -1.87 -10.84
CA ARG A 99 12.18 -2.05 -10.74
C ARG A 99 12.61 -2.89 -9.53
N HIS A 100 11.87 -2.80 -8.43
CA HIS A 100 12.29 -3.33 -7.13
C HIS A 100 11.26 -4.27 -6.51
N GLY A 101 10.12 -4.53 -7.15
CA GLY A 101 9.04 -5.37 -6.63
C GLY A 101 9.32 -6.87 -6.64
N TRP A 102 10.56 -7.30 -6.92
CA TRP A 102 10.96 -8.71 -6.79
C TRP A 102 10.79 -9.23 -5.35
N LEU A 103 10.96 -8.34 -4.36
CA LEU A 103 10.60 -8.53 -2.95
C LEU A 103 9.63 -7.42 -2.55
N THR A 104 8.38 -7.79 -2.27
CA THR A 104 7.33 -6.85 -1.86
C THR A 104 6.85 -7.18 -0.46
N PHE A 105 6.55 -6.17 0.34
CA PHE A 105 5.88 -6.31 1.62
C PHE A 105 4.46 -5.76 1.50
N ILE A 106 3.47 -6.55 1.88
CA ILE A 106 2.07 -6.13 1.94
C ILE A 106 1.66 -5.98 3.41
N ASP A 107 1.03 -4.86 3.73
CA ASP A 107 0.54 -4.58 5.08
C ASP A 107 -0.89 -4.05 5.00
N SER A 108 -1.76 -4.57 5.87
CA SER A 108 -3.14 -4.14 5.99
C SER A 108 -3.31 -3.27 7.23
N THR A 109 -3.84 -2.06 7.05
CA THR A 109 -4.20 -1.18 8.16
C THR A 109 -5.69 -1.38 8.47
N HIS A 110 -5.96 -1.96 9.64
CA HIS A 110 -7.31 -2.15 10.19
C HIS A 110 -7.84 -0.90 10.88
N LYS A 111 -9.16 -0.85 11.11
CA LYS A 111 -9.84 0.21 11.89
C LYS A 111 -9.55 1.63 11.37
N THR A 112 -9.28 1.77 10.07
CA THR A 112 -9.04 3.08 9.44
C THR A 112 -10.31 3.88 9.27
N ASN A 113 -11.47 3.26 9.44
CA ASN A 113 -12.77 3.87 9.22
C ASN A 113 -13.89 3.12 9.96
N ARG A 114 -15.03 3.81 10.13
CA ARG A 114 -16.23 3.29 10.81
C ARG A 114 -16.91 2.11 10.09
N TYR A 115 -16.54 1.84 8.85
CA TYR A 115 -17.09 0.76 8.04
C TYR A 115 -16.23 -0.52 8.07
N ASP A 116 -15.13 -0.51 8.83
CA ASP A 116 -14.13 -1.59 8.88
C ASP A 116 -13.52 -1.95 7.52
N TRP A 117 -13.50 -0.99 6.59
CA TRP A 117 -12.78 -1.16 5.32
C TRP A 117 -11.28 -1.18 5.59
N ARG A 118 -10.52 -1.92 4.78
CA ARG A 118 -9.09 -2.12 5.00
C ARG A 118 -8.28 -1.42 3.93
N LEU A 119 -7.28 -0.66 4.38
CA LEU A 119 -6.30 -0.02 3.52
C LEU A 119 -5.07 -0.89 3.47
N PHE A 120 -4.74 -1.37 2.27
CA PHE A 120 -3.52 -2.11 2.01
C PHE A 120 -2.47 -1.19 1.41
N THR A 121 -1.23 -1.39 1.85
CA THR A 121 -0.07 -0.73 1.29
C THR A 121 0.94 -1.77 0.81
N LEU A 122 1.39 -1.62 -0.42
CA LEU A 122 2.52 -2.37 -0.97
C LEU A 122 3.79 -1.56 -0.77
N TYR A 123 4.78 -2.18 -0.13
CA TYR A 123 6.10 -1.63 0.06
C TYR A 123 7.12 -2.43 -0.74
N VAL A 124 8.08 -1.73 -1.33
CA VAL A 124 9.22 -2.31 -2.03
C VAL A 124 10.51 -1.80 -1.45
N ARG A 125 11.55 -2.65 -1.52
CA ARG A 125 12.88 -2.30 -1.02
C ARG A 125 13.79 -1.96 -2.19
N ASP A 126 14.27 -0.74 -2.24
CA ASP A 126 15.19 -0.30 -3.30
C ASP A 126 16.62 -0.83 -3.10
N THR A 127 17.49 -0.56 -4.08
CA THR A 127 18.91 -0.95 -4.07
C THR A 127 19.70 -0.34 -2.90
N PHE A 128 19.19 0.75 -2.31
CA PHE A 128 19.78 1.41 -1.14
C PHE A 128 19.21 0.89 0.18
N ARG A 129 18.43 -0.20 0.13
CA ARG A 129 17.78 -0.86 1.28
C ARG A 129 16.67 -0.02 1.93
N CYS A 130 16.24 1.07 1.30
CA CYS A 130 15.13 1.88 1.77
C CYS A 130 13.79 1.25 1.40
N TRP A 131 12.85 1.29 2.34
CA TRP A 131 11.46 0.95 2.06
C TRP A 131 10.77 2.13 1.37
N ASN A 132 10.09 1.84 0.28
CA ASN A 132 9.31 2.77 -0.50
C ASN A 132 7.91 2.20 -0.70
N VAL A 133 6.91 3.07 -0.83
CA VAL A 133 5.58 2.63 -1.24
C VAL A 133 5.57 2.39 -2.75
N GLY A 134 4.97 1.27 -3.15
CA GLY A 134 4.69 0.93 -4.55
C GLY A 134 3.25 1.21 -4.96
N ALA A 135 2.28 0.95 -4.08
CA ALA A 135 0.86 1.18 -4.36
C ALA A 135 0.02 1.13 -3.09
N HIS A 136 -1.20 1.68 -3.16
CA HIS A 136 -2.24 1.50 -2.16
C HIS A 136 -3.51 0.95 -2.78
N PHE A 137 -4.27 0.19 -2.01
CA PHE A 137 -5.64 -0.13 -2.36
C PHE A 137 -6.52 -0.25 -1.13
N PHE A 138 -7.77 0.16 -1.28
CA PHE A 138 -8.75 0.23 -0.22
C PHE A 138 -9.92 -0.69 -0.57
N ILE A 139 -10.27 -1.61 0.33
CA ILE A 139 -11.30 -2.62 0.05
C ILE A 139 -12.34 -2.68 1.17
N ASN A 140 -13.58 -2.96 0.77
CA ASN A 140 -14.71 -2.98 1.68
C ASN A 140 -14.88 -4.27 2.48
N ASN A 141 -14.24 -5.33 2.03
CA ASN A 141 -14.35 -6.64 2.62
C ASN A 141 -13.06 -7.39 2.27
N GLU A 142 -12.34 -7.80 3.32
CA GLU A 142 -11.14 -8.59 3.15
C GLU A 142 -11.50 -10.03 2.82
N ASN A 143 -11.63 -10.30 1.53
CA ASN A 143 -11.63 -11.65 1.02
C ASN A 143 -10.53 -11.80 -0.03
N ALA A 144 -10.07 -13.05 -0.21
CA ALA A 144 -8.94 -13.33 -1.07
C ALA A 144 -9.18 -12.93 -2.53
N ASN A 145 -10.43 -12.94 -3.00
CA ASN A 145 -10.77 -12.55 -4.38
C ASN A 145 -10.66 -11.03 -4.57
N THR A 146 -11.13 -10.24 -3.60
CA THR A 146 -11.11 -8.78 -3.66
C THR A 146 -9.68 -8.24 -3.55
N VAL A 147 -8.87 -8.81 -2.66
CA VAL A 147 -7.44 -8.48 -2.58
C VAL A 147 -6.74 -8.90 -3.88
N ALA A 148 -7.00 -10.10 -4.39
CA ALA A 148 -6.37 -10.56 -5.63
C ALA A 148 -6.72 -9.68 -6.83
N GLU A 149 -7.97 -9.21 -6.94
CA GLU A 149 -8.40 -8.29 -8.00
C GLU A 149 -7.65 -6.95 -7.93
N ALA A 150 -7.51 -6.38 -6.73
CA ALA A 150 -6.73 -5.16 -6.53
C ALA A 150 -5.26 -5.35 -6.96
N LEU A 151 -4.64 -6.46 -6.53
CA LEU A 151 -3.29 -6.81 -6.92
C LEU A 151 -3.17 -7.02 -8.43
N THR A 152 -4.13 -7.69 -9.07
CA THR A 152 -4.16 -7.90 -10.53
C THR A 152 -4.27 -6.58 -11.28
N ILE A 153 -5.09 -5.64 -10.81
CA ILE A 153 -5.18 -4.30 -11.41
C ILE A 153 -3.82 -3.60 -11.34
N ILE A 154 -3.15 -3.61 -10.19
CA ILE A 154 -1.81 -3.02 -10.06
C ILE A 154 -0.83 -3.72 -11.00
N ARG A 155 -0.81 -5.05 -10.96
CA ARG A 155 0.14 -5.94 -11.65
C ARG A 155 0.03 -5.94 -13.17
N ASN A 156 -1.16 -5.82 -13.74
CA ASN A 156 -1.39 -6.04 -15.17
C ASN A 156 -1.85 -4.77 -15.89
N LYS A 157 -2.53 -3.85 -15.19
CA LYS A 157 -3.08 -2.64 -15.80
C LYS A 157 -2.17 -1.43 -15.64
N TYR A 158 -1.48 -1.33 -14.51
CA TYR A 158 -0.72 -0.12 -14.18
C TYR A 158 0.78 -0.27 -14.37
N CYS A 159 1.30 -1.48 -14.21
CA CYS A 159 2.72 -1.77 -14.38
C CYS A 159 2.92 -3.21 -14.84
N TYR A 160 4.15 -3.62 -15.17
CA TYR A 160 4.51 -5.03 -15.35
C TYR A 160 5.28 -5.52 -14.11
N TRP A 161 4.56 -5.66 -13.00
CA TRP A 161 5.15 -6.10 -11.74
C TRP A 161 5.13 -7.63 -11.63
N SER A 162 6.29 -8.23 -11.38
CA SER A 162 6.43 -9.65 -11.09
C SER A 162 7.22 -9.85 -9.81
N SER A 163 6.55 -10.35 -8.77
CA SER A 163 7.16 -10.57 -7.46
C SER A 163 7.68 -12.01 -7.36
N ARG A 164 8.92 -12.17 -6.86
CA ARG A 164 9.47 -13.48 -6.50
C ARG A 164 9.12 -13.85 -5.06
N TYR A 165 9.12 -12.85 -4.18
CA TYR A 165 8.84 -13.01 -2.76
C TYR A 165 7.85 -11.94 -2.32
N ILE A 166 6.81 -12.34 -1.58
CA ILE A 166 5.93 -11.40 -0.89
C ILE A 166 5.97 -11.68 0.60
N LEU A 167 6.44 -10.71 1.36
CA LEU A 167 6.32 -10.68 2.82
C LEU A 167 4.90 -10.23 3.16
N ALA A 168 4.18 -11.06 3.90
CA ALA A 168 2.79 -10.84 4.30
C ALA A 168 2.61 -11.24 5.76
N ASP A 169 1.47 -10.88 6.32
CA ASP A 169 1.12 -11.29 7.67
C ASP A 169 0.72 -12.76 7.71
N HIS A 170 0.54 -13.30 8.91
CA HIS A 170 -0.04 -14.64 9.07
C HIS A 170 -1.56 -14.62 8.80
N SER A 171 -1.96 -14.06 7.66
CA SER A 171 -3.32 -13.98 7.15
C SER A 171 -3.52 -15.00 6.03
N ASN A 172 -4.45 -15.93 6.26
CA ASN A 172 -4.89 -16.87 5.23
C ASN A 172 -5.49 -16.16 4.01
N ILE A 173 -6.01 -14.94 4.18
CA ILE A 173 -6.61 -14.18 3.10
C ILE A 173 -5.53 -13.60 2.19
N GLU A 174 -4.49 -12.99 2.76
CA GLU A 174 -3.35 -12.45 2.01
C GLU A 174 -2.64 -13.55 1.22
N ALA A 175 -2.27 -14.66 1.88
CA ALA A 175 -1.61 -15.78 1.22
C ALA A 175 -2.44 -16.36 0.05
N LYS A 176 -3.75 -16.54 0.24
CA LYS A 176 -4.65 -17.02 -0.83
C LYS A 176 -4.77 -16.00 -1.97
N SER A 177 -4.83 -14.72 -1.65
CA SER A 177 -4.93 -13.66 -2.65
C SER A 177 -3.67 -13.56 -3.51
N ILE A 178 -2.49 -13.65 -2.89
CA ILE A 178 -1.18 -13.66 -3.56
C ILE A 178 -1.08 -14.86 -4.49
N LYS A 179 -1.40 -16.07 -3.99
CA LYS A 179 -1.40 -17.28 -4.82
C LYS A 179 -2.35 -17.18 -6.02
N LYS A 180 -3.46 -16.46 -5.87
CA LYS A 180 -4.42 -16.25 -6.96
C LYS A 180 -3.91 -15.23 -7.99
N THR A 181 -3.22 -14.17 -7.57
CA THR A 181 -2.67 -13.14 -8.46
C THR A 181 -1.40 -13.60 -9.18
N PHE A 182 -0.59 -14.42 -8.51
CA PHE A 182 0.67 -14.95 -9.01
C PHE A 182 0.56 -16.47 -9.13
N SER A 183 -0.18 -16.93 -10.13
CA SER A 183 -0.45 -18.36 -10.37
C SER A 183 0.79 -19.17 -10.77
N GLY A 184 1.94 -18.52 -11.02
CA GLY A 184 3.22 -19.18 -11.22
C GLY A 184 3.27 -20.04 -12.49
N ILE A 185 3.97 -21.17 -12.41
CA ILE A 185 4.31 -22.04 -13.56
C ILE A 185 3.04 -22.53 -14.30
N ASP A 186 1.92 -22.70 -13.59
CA ASP A 186 0.64 -23.09 -14.19
C ASP A 186 0.10 -22.07 -15.21
N ALA A 187 0.55 -20.82 -15.13
CA ALA A 187 0.28 -19.77 -16.11
C ALA A 187 1.49 -19.44 -17.01
N GLY A 188 2.56 -20.25 -16.94
CA GLY A 188 3.83 -20.00 -17.64
C GLY A 188 4.69 -18.91 -17.00
N GLU A 189 4.43 -18.56 -15.74
CA GLU A 189 5.10 -17.48 -15.02
C GLU A 189 6.04 -17.99 -13.92
N GLN A 190 6.92 -17.13 -13.42
CA GLN A 190 7.74 -17.44 -12.26
C GLN A 190 6.87 -17.62 -11.01
N GLU A 191 7.19 -18.61 -10.16
CA GLU A 191 6.51 -18.77 -8.86
C GLU A 191 6.81 -17.59 -7.91
N CYS A 192 5.77 -17.14 -7.22
CA CYS A 192 5.85 -16.15 -6.15
C CYS A 192 5.70 -16.85 -4.79
N GLN A 193 6.73 -16.75 -3.94
CA GLN A 193 6.72 -17.34 -2.61
C GLN A 193 6.21 -16.35 -1.57
N VAL A 194 5.23 -16.76 -0.77
CA VAL A 194 4.75 -15.98 0.39
C VAL A 194 5.63 -16.28 1.60
N LEU A 195 6.21 -15.23 2.18
CA LEU A 195 7.03 -15.27 3.38
C LEU A 195 6.29 -14.61 4.53
N LEU A 196 6.41 -15.15 5.75
CA LEU A 196 5.78 -14.57 6.93
C LEU A 196 6.61 -13.40 7.47
N CYS A 197 5.94 -12.28 7.74
CA CYS A 197 6.54 -11.16 8.45
C CYS A 197 6.81 -11.53 9.91
N VAL A 198 8.10 -11.68 10.27
CA VAL A 198 8.52 -12.02 11.63
C VAL A 198 8.05 -10.98 12.66
N VAL A 199 8.02 -9.70 12.28
CA VAL A 199 7.55 -8.61 13.16
C VAL A 199 6.09 -8.81 13.53
N HIS A 200 5.23 -9.11 12.55
CA HIS A 200 3.80 -9.31 12.81
C HIS A 200 3.51 -10.62 13.53
N VAL A 201 4.26 -11.69 13.23
CA VAL A 201 4.20 -12.93 14.02
C VAL A 201 4.60 -12.67 15.47
N MET A 202 5.73 -12.01 15.73
CA MET A 202 6.18 -11.70 17.09
C MET A 202 5.18 -10.83 17.85
N ARG A 203 4.64 -9.77 17.22
CA ARG A 203 3.61 -8.91 17.82
C ARG A 203 2.36 -9.70 18.21
N MET A 204 1.86 -10.55 17.32
CA MET A 204 0.69 -11.41 17.58
C MET A 204 0.95 -12.37 18.74
N TRP A 205 2.12 -13.02 18.77
CA TRP A 205 2.47 -13.94 19.84
C TRP A 205 2.59 -13.23 21.19
N MET A 206 3.24 -12.07 21.23
CA MET A 206 3.36 -11.26 22.44
C MET A 206 1.99 -10.83 22.98
N GLN A 207 1.06 -10.43 22.12
CA GLN A 207 -0.32 -10.12 22.54
C GLN A 207 -1.00 -11.33 23.16
N LYS A 208 -1.01 -12.49 22.48
CA LYS A 208 -1.67 -13.71 22.98
C LYS A 208 -1.07 -14.25 24.29
N ILE A 209 0.25 -14.12 24.46
CA ILE A 209 0.93 -14.55 25.69
C ILE A 209 0.54 -13.62 26.86
N ASN A 210 0.41 -12.32 26.60
CA ASN A 210 0.07 -11.34 27.63
C ASN A 210 -1.44 -11.34 27.96
N GLU A 211 -2.33 -11.64 27.01
CA GLU A 211 -3.77 -11.80 27.26
C GLU A 211 -4.08 -12.97 28.21
N LYS A 212 -3.25 -14.02 28.20
CA LYS A 212 -3.39 -15.17 29.12
C LYS A 212 -2.92 -14.90 30.55
N LYS A 213 -2.36 -13.72 30.85
CA LYS A 213 -1.86 -13.35 32.17
C LYS A 213 -2.85 -12.54 33.03
N THR A 214 -4.09 -12.38 32.56
CA THR A 214 -5.22 -11.77 33.27
C THR A 214 -6.36 -12.75 33.35
#